data_AF-A0A8D2BA37-F1
#
_entry.id   AF-A0A8D2BA37-F1
#
_cell.length_a   1.000
_cell.length_b   1.000
_cell.length_c   1.000
_cell.angle_alpha   90.00
_cell.angle_beta   90.00
_cell.angle_gamma   90.00
#
_symmetry.space_group_name_H-M   'P 1'
#
loop_
_entity.id
_entity.type
_entity.pdbx_description
1 polymer ?
#
loop_
_entity_poly.entity_id
_entity_poly.type
_entity_poly.pdbx_seq_one_letter_code
_entity_poly.pdbx_strand_id
1 'polypeptide(L)'
;MDTISQISCNPSSGDIGKEHLMREVDALDGLCSRICDQSGVHYKVLNRQKRRAVWGLRAQIDRKLYKQNMQKEILNTPLLTIHEGAVEDLILTEPEPEHTGKCHVSGVVLWSSICHCALIMLTVGLRSKSIRKLAVCLNNDMKELLG
;
A
#
# COMPACT_ATOMS: atom_id res chain seq x y z
N MET A 1 2.48 15.58 0.50
CA MET A 1 1.72 14.52 1.22
C MET A 1 0.26 14.37 0.77
N ASP A 2 -0.32 15.29 -0.01
CA ASP A 2 -1.77 15.32 -0.27
C ASP A 2 -2.34 14.20 -1.15
N THR A 3 -1.51 13.43 -1.85
CA THR A 3 -1.98 12.38 -2.77
C THR A 3 -1.92 10.97 -2.18
N ILE A 4 -1.35 10.79 -0.99
CA ILE A 4 -1.30 9.48 -0.34
C ILE A 4 -2.72 9.06 0.03
N SER A 5 -3.06 7.80 -0.27
CA SER A 5 -4.36 7.17 0.06
C SER A 5 -5.58 7.78 -0.62
N GLN A 6 -5.41 8.32 -1.83
CA GLN A 6 -6.52 8.82 -2.64
C GLN A 6 -7.25 7.67 -3.36
N ILE A 7 -8.56 7.59 -3.18
CA ILE A 7 -9.42 6.67 -3.95
C ILE A 7 -9.69 7.30 -5.33
N SER A 8 -9.16 6.70 -6.40
CA SER A 8 -9.26 7.25 -7.77
C SER A 8 -10.60 7.01 -8.46
N CYS A 9 -11.29 5.92 -8.12
CA CYS A 9 -12.50 5.45 -8.80
C CYS A 9 -13.72 5.57 -7.89
N ASN A 10 -14.67 4.63 -7.98
CA ASN A 10 -15.87 4.62 -7.15
C ASN A 10 -15.52 4.51 -5.65
N PRO A 11 -15.97 5.43 -4.77
CA PRO A 11 -15.72 5.33 -3.33
C PRO A 11 -16.70 4.35 -2.69
N SER A 12 -16.70 3.13 -3.21
CA SER A 12 -17.39 2.00 -2.60
C SER A 12 -16.39 0.87 -2.43
N SER A 13 -16.29 0.35 -1.22
CA SER A 13 -15.54 -0.85 -0.95
C SER A 13 -16.46 -2.06 -0.89
N GLY A 14 -15.96 -3.20 -1.33
CA GLY A 14 -16.69 -4.45 -1.33
C GLY A 14 -17.58 -4.68 -2.56
N ASP A 15 -17.58 -5.93 -2.97
CA ASP A 15 -18.48 -6.61 -3.90
C ASP A 15 -18.32 -8.11 -3.58
N ILE A 16 -19.15 -8.99 -4.14
CA ILE A 16 -19.16 -10.43 -3.81
C ILE A 16 -17.74 -11.06 -3.88
N GLY A 17 -16.94 -10.64 -4.86
CA GLY A 17 -15.54 -11.07 -4.99
C GLY A 17 -14.54 -10.32 -4.10
N LYS A 18 -14.68 -9.00 -3.97
CA LYS A 18 -13.71 -8.15 -3.23
C LYS A 18 -13.83 -8.26 -1.72
N GLU A 19 -15.02 -8.58 -1.21
CA GLU A 19 -15.24 -8.75 0.23
C GLU A 19 -14.34 -9.85 0.79
N HIS A 20 -14.22 -10.99 0.11
CA HIS A 20 -13.41 -12.11 0.58
C HIS A 20 -11.95 -11.69 0.74
N LEU A 21 -11.39 -11.02 -0.26
CA LEU A 21 -10.03 -10.46 -0.20
C LEU A 21 -9.89 -9.42 0.91
N MET A 22 -10.87 -8.55 1.10
CA MET A 22 -10.83 -7.56 2.19
C MET A 22 -10.83 -8.23 3.56
N ARG A 23 -11.59 -9.31 3.75
CA ARG A 23 -11.58 -10.10 4.99
C ARG A 23 -10.28 -10.84 5.22
N GLU A 24 -9.67 -11.37 4.15
CA GLU A 24 -8.35 -12.00 4.24
C GLU A 24 -7.28 -10.98 4.63
N VAL A 25 -7.29 -9.80 4.00
CA VAL A 25 -6.39 -8.70 4.36
C VAL A 25 -6.62 -8.25 5.82
N ASP A 26 -7.87 -8.16 6.26
CA ASP A 26 -8.21 -7.81 7.64
C ASP A 26 -7.71 -8.87 8.65
N ALA A 27 -7.85 -10.15 8.31
CA ALA A 27 -7.34 -11.26 9.11
C ALA A 27 -5.81 -11.26 9.23
N LEU A 28 -5.11 -10.68 8.25
CA LEU A 28 -3.66 -10.43 8.28
C LEU A 28 -3.29 -9.06 8.90
N ASP A 29 -4.23 -8.45 9.63
CA ASP A 29 -4.11 -7.13 10.28
C ASP A 29 -3.84 -5.97 9.30
N GLY A 30 -4.33 -6.09 8.07
CA GLY A 30 -4.20 -5.07 7.05
C GLY A 30 -5.09 -3.84 7.32
N LEU A 31 -4.51 -2.65 7.16
CA LEU A 31 -5.18 -1.37 7.47
C LEU A 31 -6.41 -1.07 6.61
N CYS A 32 -6.50 -1.61 5.40
CA CYS A 32 -7.51 -1.22 4.41
C CYS A 32 -8.94 -1.42 4.92
N SER A 33 -9.24 -2.58 5.52
CA SER A 33 -10.59 -2.93 5.98
C SER A 33 -11.03 -2.08 7.16
N ARG A 34 -10.15 -1.92 8.17
CA ARG A 34 -10.39 -1.06 9.34
C ARG A 34 -10.67 0.39 8.94
N ILE A 35 -9.91 0.94 7.99
CA ILE A 35 -10.10 2.32 7.54
C ILE A 35 -11.34 2.47 6.66
N CYS A 36 -11.68 1.44 5.86
CA CYS A 36 -12.96 1.38 5.16
C CYS A 36 -14.13 1.46 6.15
N ASP A 37 -14.07 0.74 7.27
CA ASP A 37 -15.12 0.73 8.27
C ASP A 37 -15.23 2.06 9.03
N GLN A 38 -14.12 2.67 9.41
CA GLN A 38 -14.13 4.00 10.04
C GLN A 38 -14.66 5.11 9.10
N SER A 39 -14.58 4.88 7.80
CA SER A 39 -14.91 5.87 6.77
C SER A 39 -16.20 5.52 6.02
N GLY A 40 -16.92 4.50 6.47
CA GLY A 40 -18.15 4.04 5.85
C GLY A 40 -19.33 4.93 6.17
N VAL A 41 -20.10 5.27 5.15
CA VAL A 41 -21.31 6.10 5.24
C VAL A 41 -22.57 5.23 5.17
N HIS A 42 -22.56 4.21 4.32
CA HIS A 42 -23.71 3.34 4.10
C HIS A 42 -23.29 1.92 3.79
N TYR A 43 -23.92 0.93 4.44
CA TYR A 43 -23.60 -0.48 4.30
C TYR A 43 -24.78 -1.26 3.73
N LYS A 44 -24.49 -2.18 2.81
CA LYS A 44 -25.48 -3.07 2.20
C LYS A 44 -24.93 -4.48 2.05
N VAL A 45 -25.78 -5.45 2.35
CA VAL A 45 -25.53 -6.86 2.02
C VAL A 45 -26.13 -7.14 0.64
N LEU A 46 -25.29 -7.42 -0.34
CA LEU A 46 -25.64 -7.95 -1.66
C LEU A 46 -26.06 -9.42 -1.54
N ASN A 47 -26.95 -9.87 -2.42
CA ASN A 47 -27.45 -11.25 -2.43
C ASN A 47 -28.06 -11.75 -1.11
N ARG A 48 -28.61 -10.85 -0.29
CA ARG A 48 -29.18 -11.19 1.02
C ARG A 48 -30.26 -12.29 0.96
N GLN A 49 -30.98 -12.40 -0.16
CA GLN A 49 -32.01 -13.43 -0.40
C GLN A 49 -31.42 -14.82 -0.73
N LYS A 50 -30.14 -14.93 -1.08
CA LYS A 50 -29.45 -16.19 -1.38
C LYS A 50 -28.76 -16.75 -0.13
N ARG A 51 -28.12 -17.92 -0.26
CA ARG A 51 -27.35 -18.55 0.82
C ARG A 51 -26.20 -17.65 1.29
N ARG A 52 -25.84 -17.76 2.58
CA ARG A 52 -24.77 -16.96 3.20
C ARG A 52 -23.43 -16.99 2.46
N ALA A 53 -23.09 -18.13 1.84
CA ALA A 53 -21.84 -18.30 1.11
C ALA A 53 -21.69 -17.37 -0.12
N VAL A 54 -22.78 -16.79 -0.62
CA VAL A 54 -22.77 -15.89 -1.78
C VAL A 54 -23.17 -14.45 -1.42
N TRP A 55 -23.21 -14.13 -0.14
CA TRP A 55 -23.41 -12.76 0.33
C TRP A 55 -22.18 -11.92 -0.04
N GLY A 56 -22.45 -10.67 -0.39
CA GLY A 56 -21.44 -9.67 -0.72
C GLY A 56 -21.60 -8.45 0.17
N LEU A 57 -20.67 -8.13 1.06
CA LEU A 57 -20.69 -6.87 1.80
C LEU A 57 -20.23 -5.73 0.90
N ARG A 58 -20.99 -4.63 0.91
CA ARG A 58 -20.67 -3.41 0.19
C ARG A 58 -20.85 -2.20 1.11
N ALA A 59 -19.83 -1.37 1.20
CA ALA A 59 -19.84 -0.11 1.92
C ALA A 59 -19.63 1.05 0.94
N GLN A 60 -20.42 2.11 1.07
CA GLN A 60 -20.09 3.42 0.50
C GLN A 60 -19.18 4.16 1.48
N ILE A 61 -18.10 4.73 0.97
CA ILE A 61 -17.01 5.30 1.77
C ILE A 61 -16.95 6.80 1.50
N ASP A 62 -16.77 7.60 2.56
CA ASP A 62 -16.39 9.00 2.41
C ASP A 62 -14.91 9.09 2.05
N ARG A 63 -14.61 9.65 0.87
CA ARG A 63 -13.23 9.78 0.36
C ARG A 63 -12.34 10.65 1.25
N LYS A 64 -12.90 11.72 1.83
CA LYS A 64 -12.15 12.66 2.67
C LYS A 64 -11.81 12.00 3.99
N LEU A 65 -12.78 11.34 4.60
CA LEU A 65 -12.59 10.62 5.86
C LEU A 65 -11.61 9.46 5.70
N TYR A 66 -11.74 8.68 4.61
CA TYR A 66 -10.81 7.59 4.28
C TYR A 66 -9.37 8.09 4.14
N LYS A 67 -9.16 9.15 3.35
CA LYS A 67 -7.82 9.74 3.19
C LYS A 67 -7.24 10.17 4.54
N GLN A 68 -8.02 10.90 5.33
CA GLN A 68 -7.58 11.43 6.64
C GLN A 68 -7.20 10.30 7.60
N ASN A 69 -8.07 9.30 7.76
CA ASN A 69 -7.84 8.17 8.65
C ASN A 69 -6.63 7.35 8.19
N MET A 70 -6.52 7.07 6.88
CA MET A 70 -5.39 6.31 6.34
C MET A 70 -4.07 7.05 6.53
N GLN A 71 -4.02 8.36 6.25
CA GLN A 71 -2.82 9.16 6.47
C GLN A 71 -2.42 9.19 7.95
N LYS A 72 -3.40 9.31 8.85
CA LYS A 72 -3.17 9.26 10.29
C LYS A 72 -2.55 7.93 10.73
N GLU A 73 -3.07 6.80 10.25
CA GLU A 73 -2.51 5.47 10.59
C GLU A 73 -1.08 5.31 10.06
N ILE A 74 -0.85 5.65 8.78
CA ILE A 74 0.47 5.53 8.16
C ILE A 74 1.51 6.39 8.89
N LEU A 75 1.18 7.64 9.22
CA LEU A 75 2.10 8.55 9.92
C LEU A 75 2.41 8.12 11.36
N ASN A 76 1.54 7.33 11.99
CA ASN A 76 1.73 6.81 13.33
C ASN A 76 2.28 5.37 13.35
N THR A 77 2.52 4.77 12.19
CA THR A 77 3.06 3.42 12.10
C THR A 77 4.53 3.43 12.53
N PRO A 78 4.92 2.68 13.57
CA PRO A 78 6.31 2.64 14.04
C PRO A 78 7.22 2.06 12.95
N LEU A 79 8.47 2.52 12.92
CA LEU A 79 9.51 2.08 11.97
C LEU A 79 9.20 2.36 10.49
N LEU A 80 8.14 3.13 10.19
CA LEU A 80 7.81 3.56 8.84
C LEU A 80 8.31 5.00 8.62
N THR A 81 9.28 5.15 7.73
CA THR A 81 9.74 6.48 7.28
C THR A 81 9.18 6.77 5.90
N ILE A 82 8.58 7.94 5.73
CA ILE A 82 7.95 8.35 4.46
C ILE A 82 8.83 9.39 3.76
N HIS A 83 9.34 9.03 2.59
CA HIS A 83 10.02 9.96 1.69
C HIS A 83 9.08 10.34 0.54
N GLU A 84 8.80 11.63 0.38
CA GLU A 84 8.04 12.14 -0.76
C GLU A 84 9.02 12.56 -1.87
N GLY A 85 8.98 11.84 -2.99
CA GLY A 85 9.82 12.12 -4.13
C GLY A 85 9.40 11.31 -5.35
N ALA A 86 9.82 11.76 -6.54
CA ALA A 86 9.78 10.91 -7.72
C ALA A 86 11.01 10.01 -7.71
N VAL A 87 10.83 8.72 -7.91
CA VAL A 87 11.95 7.78 -8.05
C VAL A 87 12.34 7.73 -9.52
N GLU A 88 13.59 8.10 -9.75
CA GLU A 88 14.20 8.17 -11.07
C GLU A 88 14.81 6.83 -11.44
N ASP A 89 15.61 6.26 -10.54
CA ASP A 89 16.39 5.07 -10.81
C ASP A 89 16.55 4.16 -9.56
N LEU A 90 17.04 2.94 -9.79
CA LEU A 90 17.39 1.97 -8.76
C LEU A 90 18.91 1.83 -8.66
N ILE A 91 19.42 1.66 -7.44
CA ILE A 91 20.83 1.37 -7.22
C ILE A 91 20.99 -0.14 -7.20
N LEU A 92 21.80 -0.67 -8.11
CA LEU A 92 22.10 -2.09 -8.22
C LEU A 92 23.53 -2.36 -7.77
N THR A 93 23.77 -3.49 -7.12
CA THR A 93 25.12 -3.99 -6.85
C THR A 93 25.80 -4.41 -8.15
N GLU A 94 27.13 -4.45 -8.14
CA GLU A 94 27.87 -5.02 -9.26
C GLU A 94 27.47 -6.49 -9.48
N PRO A 95 27.38 -6.92 -10.76
CA PRO A 95 27.07 -8.30 -11.08
C PRO A 95 28.17 -9.21 -10.57
N GLU A 96 27.79 -10.31 -9.92
CA GLU A 96 28.77 -11.29 -9.45
C GLU A 96 29.53 -11.89 -10.65
N PRO A 97 30.88 -11.98 -10.59
CA PRO A 97 31.69 -12.50 -11.69
C PRO A 97 31.39 -13.96 -12.04
N GLU A 98 30.80 -14.70 -11.09
CA GLU A 98 30.44 -16.12 -11.22
C GLU A 98 29.01 -16.32 -11.75
N HIS A 99 28.15 -15.30 -11.66
CA HIS A 99 26.74 -15.36 -12.05
C HIS A 99 26.35 -14.15 -12.91
N THR A 100 26.70 -14.21 -14.19
CA THR A 100 26.35 -13.20 -15.18
C THR A 100 24.83 -12.93 -15.18
N GLY A 101 24.44 -11.71 -14.77
CA GLY A 101 23.06 -11.23 -14.82
C GLY A 101 22.29 -11.22 -13.48
N LYS A 102 22.90 -11.63 -12.36
CA LYS A 102 22.30 -11.42 -11.03
C LYS A 102 22.84 -10.14 -10.40
N CYS A 103 21.95 -9.18 -10.14
CA CYS A 103 22.24 -7.98 -9.37
C CYS A 103 21.25 -7.87 -8.21
N HIS A 104 21.72 -7.39 -7.07
CA HIS A 104 20.87 -7.06 -5.93
C HIS A 104 20.56 -5.57 -5.92
N VAL A 105 19.35 -5.20 -5.49
CA VAL A 105 19.01 -3.79 -5.32
C VAL A 105 19.53 -3.33 -3.96
N SER A 106 20.29 -2.24 -3.94
CA SER A 106 20.92 -1.65 -2.74
C SER A 106 20.35 -0.29 -2.37
N GLY A 107 19.44 0.25 -3.19
CA GLY A 107 18.81 1.53 -2.92
C GLY A 107 17.97 2.07 -4.08
N VAL A 108 17.50 3.29 -3.87
CA VAL A 108 16.64 4.03 -4.80
C VAL A 108 17.15 5.47 -4.93
N VAL A 109 17.18 5.97 -6.16
CA VAL A 109 17.48 7.36 -6.48
C VAL A 109 16.18 8.13 -6.59
N LEU A 110 16.00 9.11 -5.71
CA LEU A 110 14.93 10.11 -5.78
C LEU A 110 15.48 11.37 -6.46
N TRP A 111 14.59 12.15 -7.08
CA TRP A 111 14.94 13.46 -7.68
C TRP A 111 15.75 14.38 -6.74
N SER A 112 15.52 14.29 -5.43
CA SER A 112 16.17 15.14 -4.42
C SER A 112 17.28 14.47 -3.62
N SER A 113 17.34 13.14 -3.57
CA SER A 113 18.15 12.42 -2.58
C SER A 113 18.30 10.94 -2.92
N ILE A 114 19.27 10.27 -2.31
CA ILE A 114 19.49 8.84 -2.44
C ILE A 114 19.09 8.14 -1.14
N CYS A 115 18.36 7.01 -1.24
CA CYS A 115 17.96 6.19 -0.11
C CYS A 115 18.47 4.75 -0.28
N HIS A 116 19.30 4.29 0.65
CA HIS A 116 19.79 2.90 0.65
C HIS A 116 18.81 1.98 1.38
N CYS A 117 18.49 0.84 0.76
CA CYS A 117 17.63 -0.19 1.34
C CYS A 117 18.00 -1.56 0.80
N ALA A 118 17.76 -2.59 1.62
CA ALA A 118 17.97 -3.99 1.26
C ALA A 118 16.80 -4.58 0.44
N LEU A 119 15.59 -4.02 0.60
CA LEU A 119 14.39 -4.48 -0.08
C LEU A 119 13.57 -3.27 -0.51
N ILE A 120 13.05 -3.32 -1.74
CA ILE A 120 12.20 -2.27 -2.31
C ILE A 120 10.91 -2.90 -2.81
N MET A 121 9.79 -2.39 -2.33
CA MET A 121 8.49 -2.64 -2.95
C MET A 121 8.13 -1.51 -3.91
N LEU A 122 7.94 -1.86 -5.18
CA LEU A 122 7.54 -0.93 -6.23
C LEU A 122 6.02 -1.00 -6.42
N THR A 123 5.31 0.04 -5.99
CA THR A 123 3.89 0.20 -6.31
C THR A 123 3.72 1.32 -7.34
N VAL A 124 3.38 0.96 -8.57
CA VAL A 124 3.07 1.92 -9.64
C VAL A 124 1.56 2.13 -9.72
N GLY A 125 1.11 3.36 -9.47
CA GLY A 125 -0.29 3.75 -9.67
C GLY A 125 -0.62 4.04 -11.14
N LEU A 126 -1.92 4.17 -11.44
CA LEU A 126 -2.44 4.43 -12.80
C LEU A 126 -2.09 5.82 -13.38
N ARG A 127 -1.40 6.69 -12.65
CA ARG A 127 -0.95 7.98 -13.18
C ARG A 127 0.34 7.80 -13.98
N SER A 128 0.15 7.56 -15.28
CA SER A 128 1.18 7.58 -16.30
C SER A 128 1.84 8.97 -16.38
N LYS A 129 3.18 8.98 -16.54
CA LYS A 129 4.12 10.06 -16.89
C LYS A 129 4.97 10.74 -15.82
N SER A 130 4.69 10.60 -14.52
CA SER A 130 5.65 11.06 -13.50
C SER A 130 5.53 10.13 -12.31
N ILE A 131 6.50 9.22 -12.21
CA ILE A 131 6.43 8.14 -11.24
C ILE A 131 6.69 8.73 -9.85
N ARG A 132 5.63 9.18 -9.19
CA ARG A 132 5.61 9.26 -7.72
C ARG A 132 5.53 7.82 -7.22
N LYS A 133 6.62 7.08 -7.37
CA LYS A 133 6.83 5.77 -6.74
C LYS A 133 6.89 6.10 -5.26
N LEU A 134 5.91 5.64 -4.50
CA LEU A 134 6.12 5.52 -3.06
C LEU A 134 7.11 4.37 -2.90
N ALA A 135 8.40 4.69 -2.76
CA ALA A 135 9.38 3.73 -2.32
C ALA A 135 9.27 3.65 -0.80
N VAL A 136 8.68 2.57 -0.30
CA VAL A 136 8.76 2.27 1.13
C VAL A 136 10.14 1.69 1.38
N CYS A 137 11.00 2.52 1.97
CA CYS A 137 12.35 2.16 2.34
C CYS A 137 12.27 1.47 3.72
N LEU A 138 12.38 0.15 3.76
CA LEU A 138 12.54 -0.56 5.02
C LEU A 138 14.01 -0.45 5.42
N ASN A 139 14.30 0.36 6.43
CA ASN A 139 15.66 0.50 6.96
C ASN A 139 16.13 -0.82 7.60
N ASN A 140 17.44 -1.01 7.60
CA ASN A 140 18.11 -2.19 8.16
C ASN A 140 17.91 -2.39 9.67
N ASP A 141 17.31 -1.43 10.39
CA ASP A 141 17.05 -1.51 11.83
C ASP A 141 16.06 -2.64 12.21
N MET A 142 15.37 -3.25 11.23
CA MET A 142 14.61 -4.48 11.47
C MET A 142 15.47 -5.71 11.84
N LYS A 143 16.80 -5.67 11.66
CA LYS A 143 17.67 -6.78 12.08
C LYS A 143 17.81 -6.90 13.60
N GLU A 144 17.55 -5.84 14.37
CA GLU A 144 17.64 -5.90 15.84
C GLU A 144 16.33 -6.37 16.51
N LEU A 145 15.20 -6.32 15.81
CA LEU A 145 13.88 -6.65 16.37
C LEU A 145 13.38 -8.06 16.01
N LEU A 146 14.08 -8.77 15.13
CA LEU A 146 13.82 -10.16 14.75
C LEU A 146 14.98 -11.10 15.18
N GLY A 147 15.56 -10.82 16.35
CA GLY A 147 16.50 -11.74 17.01
C GLY A 147 15.87 -13.09 17.36
#